data_AF-A0AAU8FWE1-F1
#
_entry.id   AF-A0AAU8FWE1-F1
#
_cell.length_a   1.000
_cell.length_b   1.000
_cell.length_c   1.000
_cell.angle_alpha   90.00
_cell.angle_beta   90.00
_cell.angle_gamma   90.00
#
_symmetry.space_group_name_H-M   'P 1'
#
loop_
_entity.id
_entity.type
_entity.pdbx_description
1 polymer ?
#
loop_
_entity_poly.entity_id
_entity_poly.type
_entity_poly.pdbx_seq_one_letter_code
_entity_poly.pdbx_strand_id
1 'polypeptide(L)'
;MSSYAAAYLDDGRPICWFRNGVDEFFLMLFTEDDWIELSGQAAATFTSYEEEVDDAHLLGFRTTGKVLRDRLDLVGVSRDVVAAELATIANDQREYLELLIHAEYTTVELSSDAKERADYWAALRWETWIADLARGLERGDAVDRFGGRQDPRSASGLMSVWEAHDPRFYLRAVLEALPETATITLNLADVLESGWLAPPTDPQSVARGLAVESSEGLVPPIVLVEGRFDVEVLAAAIRLRRPHLTRYIKLPDFAQRAEGGAGALRQTVRAFAAAAVPNRVLALFDNDAAARDVLRTLPGEGLPSNIQVTCLPELDLAQVYPTIGAQGRRLMDVNGLAVSIELFLGTDVLSDGKDLVPVRWGGYVRSVGAYQGELLDKAGVQERFKRKVEAATSSPEEMRFQDWSALDLLLDHITGMLTRTGRSGRG
;
A
#
# COMPACT_ATOMS: atom_id res chain seq x y z
N MET A 1 -8.42 17.61 -31.73
CA MET A 1 -8.29 16.16 -31.97
C MET A 1 -8.49 15.45 -30.64
N SER A 2 -9.04 14.23 -30.63
CA SER A 2 -9.03 13.42 -29.40
C SER A 2 -7.68 12.73 -29.29
N SER A 3 -7.07 12.74 -28.11
CA SER A 3 -5.86 11.98 -27.81
C SER A 3 -6.17 10.88 -26.81
N TYR A 4 -5.34 9.84 -26.78
CA TYR A 4 -5.59 8.69 -25.92
C TYR A 4 -4.33 8.31 -25.14
N ALA A 5 -4.54 7.89 -23.90
CA ALA A 5 -3.53 7.18 -23.12
C ALA A 5 -4.08 5.78 -22.79
N ALA A 6 -3.18 4.82 -22.62
CA ALA A 6 -3.59 3.46 -22.29
C ALA A 6 -2.52 2.75 -21.47
N ALA A 7 -2.99 1.89 -20.57
CA ALA A 7 -2.14 0.95 -19.85
C ALA A 7 -2.16 -0.41 -20.55
N TYR A 8 -1.01 -1.07 -20.62
CA TYR A 8 -0.79 -2.30 -21.35
C TYR A 8 -0.10 -3.36 -20.50
N LEU A 9 -0.41 -4.62 -20.80
CA LEU A 9 0.35 -5.80 -20.38
C LEU A 9 1.67 -5.89 -21.16
N ASP A 10 2.62 -6.69 -20.66
CA ASP A 10 3.93 -6.94 -21.28
C ASP A 10 3.88 -7.32 -22.76
N ASP A 11 2.83 -8.01 -23.18
CA ASP A 11 2.63 -8.49 -24.54
C ASP A 11 1.87 -7.51 -25.45
N GLY A 12 1.64 -6.27 -24.98
CA GLY A 12 0.99 -5.23 -25.76
C GLY A 12 -0.54 -5.26 -25.71
N ARG A 13 -1.14 -6.21 -24.98
CA ARG A 13 -2.60 -6.20 -24.80
C ARG A 13 -3.03 -5.03 -23.89
N PRO A 14 -4.04 -4.24 -24.29
CA PRO A 14 -4.53 -3.12 -23.51
C PRO A 14 -5.28 -3.59 -22.25
N ILE A 15 -5.19 -2.78 -21.21
CA ILE A 15 -5.88 -2.96 -19.92
C ILE A 15 -6.99 -1.93 -19.80
N CYS A 16 -6.63 -0.65 -19.85
CA CYS A 16 -7.55 0.48 -19.71
C CYS A 16 -7.15 1.61 -20.66
N TRP A 17 -8.14 2.43 -20.99
CA TRP A 17 -8.02 3.53 -21.95
C TRP A 17 -8.54 4.83 -21.34
N PHE A 18 -7.84 5.92 -21.61
CA PHE A 18 -8.18 7.26 -21.18
C PHE A 18 -8.23 8.18 -22.39
N ARG A 19 -9.18 9.10 -22.41
CA ARG A 19 -9.37 10.05 -23.52
C ARG A 19 -9.04 11.46 -23.03
N ASN A 20 -8.21 12.17 -23.78
CA ASN A 20 -7.80 13.56 -23.52
C ASN A 20 -7.15 13.77 -22.14
N GLY A 21 -6.36 12.81 -21.67
CA GLY A 21 -5.76 12.81 -20.35
C GLY A 21 -5.62 11.42 -19.78
N VAL A 22 -5.27 11.35 -18.49
CA VAL A 22 -5.29 10.12 -17.67
C VAL A 22 -6.01 10.48 -16.39
N ASP A 23 -6.80 9.54 -15.86
CA ASP A 23 -7.35 9.66 -14.52
C ASP A 23 -6.22 9.93 -13.50
N GLU A 24 -6.37 10.97 -12.70
CA GLU A 24 -5.28 11.47 -11.87
C GLU A 24 -4.94 10.52 -10.72
N PHE A 25 -5.93 9.78 -10.21
CA PHE A 25 -5.70 8.73 -9.22
C PHE A 25 -5.02 7.51 -9.83
N PHE A 26 -5.30 7.19 -11.09
CA PHE A 26 -4.57 6.16 -11.81
C PHE A 26 -3.11 6.59 -12.05
N LEU A 27 -2.90 7.83 -12.51
CA LEU A 27 -1.58 8.40 -12.76
C LEU A 27 -0.73 8.42 -11.47
N MET A 28 -1.36 8.65 -10.31
CA MET A 28 -0.70 8.62 -9.00
C MET A 28 -0.06 7.28 -8.64
N LEU A 29 -0.33 6.19 -9.37
CA LEU A 29 0.30 4.89 -9.13
C LEU A 29 1.73 4.82 -9.68
N PHE A 30 2.15 5.84 -10.42
CA PHE A 30 3.48 5.94 -11.01
C PHE A 30 4.29 7.05 -10.35
N THR A 31 5.60 6.98 -10.53
CA THR A 31 6.59 7.95 -10.04
C THR A 31 7.57 8.28 -11.15
N GLU A 32 8.34 9.35 -10.97
CA GLU A 32 9.41 9.72 -11.93
C GLU A 32 10.41 8.59 -12.17
N ASP A 33 10.66 7.74 -11.17
CA ASP A 33 11.55 6.58 -11.28
C ASP A 33 11.00 5.49 -12.21
N ASP A 34 9.70 5.52 -12.53
CA ASP A 34 9.06 4.59 -13.47
C ASP A 34 9.08 5.11 -14.92
N TRP A 35 9.59 6.33 -15.18
CA TRP A 35 9.55 6.95 -16.50
C TRP A 35 10.36 6.15 -17.52
N ILE A 36 9.80 5.97 -18.71
CA ILE A 36 10.45 5.32 -19.83
C ILE A 36 10.21 6.07 -21.14
N GLU A 37 11.20 5.97 -22.02
CA GLU A 37 11.15 6.43 -23.40
C GLU A 37 11.58 5.26 -24.28
N LEU A 38 10.69 4.81 -25.17
CA LEU A 38 10.96 3.71 -26.09
C LEU A 38 10.76 4.18 -27.53
N SER A 39 11.45 3.53 -28.45
CA SER A 39 11.29 3.73 -29.90
C SER A 39 11.38 2.39 -30.64
N GLY A 40 10.96 2.39 -31.90
CA GLY A 40 11.08 1.21 -32.75
C GLY A 40 10.12 0.10 -32.33
N GLN A 41 10.55 -1.15 -32.50
CA GLN A 41 9.75 -2.35 -32.17
C GLN A 41 9.31 -2.40 -30.70
N ALA A 42 10.11 -1.87 -29.78
CA ALA A 42 9.80 -1.84 -28.37
C ALA A 42 8.65 -0.88 -28.04
N ALA A 43 8.50 0.21 -28.80
CA ALA A 43 7.38 1.13 -28.69
C ALA A 43 6.14 0.60 -29.44
N ALA A 44 6.32 0.07 -30.65
CA ALA A 44 5.25 -0.46 -31.51
C ALA A 44 4.41 -1.58 -30.84
N THR A 45 4.93 -2.22 -29.79
CA THR A 45 4.19 -3.21 -29.00
C THR A 45 3.05 -2.57 -28.18
N PHE A 46 3.13 -1.27 -27.88
CA PHE A 46 2.26 -0.56 -26.94
C PHE A 46 1.51 0.60 -27.61
N THR A 47 1.24 0.48 -28.90
CA THR A 47 0.47 1.45 -29.67
C THR A 47 -0.86 0.82 -30.09
N SER A 48 -1.89 1.66 -30.17
CA SER A 48 -3.23 1.24 -30.60
C SER A 48 -3.43 1.34 -32.10
N TYR A 49 -2.46 1.92 -32.80
CA TYR A 49 -2.49 2.18 -34.23
C TYR A 49 -1.44 1.32 -34.92
N GLU A 50 -1.73 0.89 -36.16
CA GLU A 50 -0.72 0.34 -37.06
C GLU A 50 0.23 1.48 -37.45
N GLU A 51 1.19 1.79 -36.58
CA GLU A 51 2.30 2.68 -36.86
C GLU A 51 3.42 1.90 -37.55
N GLU A 52 4.09 2.54 -38.51
CA GLU A 52 5.34 2.01 -39.02
C GLU A 52 6.32 1.88 -37.85
N VAL A 53 6.93 0.71 -37.71
CA VAL A 53 7.79 0.40 -36.55
C VAL A 53 8.88 1.46 -36.36
N ASP A 54 9.42 2.00 -37.45
CA ASP A 54 10.48 3.01 -37.43
C ASP A 54 10.02 4.36 -36.87
N ASP A 55 8.73 4.66 -36.92
CA ASP A 55 8.12 5.90 -36.42
C ASP A 55 7.50 5.72 -35.02
N ALA A 56 7.35 4.48 -34.54
CA ALA A 56 6.73 4.20 -33.25
C ALA A 56 7.58 4.73 -32.09
N HIS A 57 6.94 5.50 -31.21
CA HIS A 57 7.54 6.07 -30.02
C HIS A 57 6.58 5.97 -28.84
N LEU A 58 7.12 5.76 -27.65
CA LEU A 58 6.36 5.70 -26.41
C LEU A 58 7.04 6.58 -25.38
N LEU A 59 6.25 7.48 -24.80
CA LEU A 59 6.60 8.27 -23.62
C LEU A 59 5.61 7.92 -22.52
N GLY A 60 6.09 7.57 -21.32
CA GLY A 60 5.20 7.26 -20.22
C GLY A 60 5.90 6.52 -19.10
N PHE A 61 5.18 5.58 -18.47
CA PHE A 61 5.66 4.91 -17.26
C PHE A 61 5.62 3.39 -17.39
N ARG A 62 6.59 2.70 -16.78
CA ARG A 62 6.62 1.25 -16.67
C ARG A 62 7.10 0.82 -15.30
N THR A 63 6.38 -0.12 -14.71
CA THR A 63 6.78 -0.73 -13.44
C THR A 63 6.24 -2.16 -13.32
N THR A 64 6.58 -2.86 -12.24
CA THR A 64 6.14 -4.25 -12.04
C THR A 64 4.75 -4.30 -11.39
N GLY A 65 4.04 -5.41 -11.62
CA GLY A 65 2.76 -5.68 -10.99
C GLY A 65 2.89 -5.73 -9.47
N LYS A 66 4.00 -6.25 -8.92
CA LYS A 66 4.28 -6.19 -7.49
C LYS A 66 4.29 -4.76 -6.95
N VAL A 67 5.05 -3.88 -7.59
CA VAL A 67 5.14 -2.47 -7.19
C VAL A 67 3.77 -1.79 -7.24
N LEU A 68 2.96 -2.05 -8.28
CA LEU A 68 1.62 -1.50 -8.36
C LEU A 68 0.68 -2.06 -7.30
N ARG A 69 0.73 -3.36 -6.96
CA ARG A 69 -0.06 -3.94 -5.87
C ARG A 69 0.27 -3.27 -4.53
N ASP A 70 1.55 -3.10 -4.22
CA ASP A 70 1.98 -2.45 -2.97
C ASP A 70 1.51 -0.98 -2.91
N ARG A 71 1.60 -0.25 -4.03
CA ARG A 71 1.12 1.14 -4.13
C ARG A 71 -0.40 1.22 -4.01
N LEU A 72 -1.13 0.32 -4.67
CA LEU A 72 -2.59 0.19 -4.59
C LEU A 72 -3.06 -0.11 -3.16
N ASP A 73 -2.37 -1.00 -2.45
CA ASP A 73 -2.60 -1.27 -1.04
C ASP A 73 -2.47 0.01 -0.19
N LEU A 74 -1.45 0.83 -0.45
CA LEU A 74 -1.23 2.11 0.25
C LEU A 74 -2.16 3.24 -0.17
N VAL A 75 -2.78 3.22 -1.35
CA VAL A 75 -3.83 4.19 -1.72
C VAL A 75 -5.25 3.70 -1.43
N GLY A 76 -5.41 2.49 -0.88
CA GLY A 76 -6.69 1.98 -0.36
C GLY A 76 -7.41 0.98 -1.26
N VAL A 77 -6.83 0.62 -2.41
CA VAL A 77 -7.41 -0.32 -3.38
C VAL A 77 -6.74 -1.69 -3.22
N SER A 78 -6.89 -2.26 -2.03
CA SER A 78 -6.31 -3.58 -1.69
C SER A 78 -7.07 -4.74 -2.32
N ARG A 79 -6.46 -5.93 -2.38
CA ARG A 79 -7.11 -7.18 -2.85
C ARG A 79 -8.46 -7.38 -2.18
N ASP A 80 -8.50 -7.28 -0.86
CA ASP A 80 -9.70 -7.53 -0.08
C ASP A 80 -10.79 -6.46 -0.33
N VAL A 81 -10.40 -5.22 -0.64
CA VAL A 81 -11.35 -4.15 -1.00
C VAL A 81 -11.99 -4.45 -2.35
N VAL A 82 -11.20 -4.83 -3.35
CA VAL A 82 -11.71 -5.20 -4.68
C VAL A 82 -12.54 -6.49 -4.62
N ALA A 83 -12.12 -7.47 -3.80
CA ALA A 83 -12.88 -8.69 -3.59
C ALA A 83 -14.24 -8.43 -2.91
N ALA A 84 -14.27 -7.54 -1.90
CA ALA A 84 -15.51 -7.13 -1.25
C ALA A 84 -16.44 -6.38 -2.22
N GLU A 85 -15.89 -5.47 -3.03
CA GLU A 85 -16.67 -4.74 -4.04
C GLU A 85 -17.25 -5.69 -5.10
N LEU A 86 -16.48 -6.69 -5.55
CA LEU A 86 -16.99 -7.73 -6.45
C LEU A 86 -18.18 -8.49 -5.83
N ALA A 87 -18.12 -8.78 -4.53
CA ALA A 87 -19.21 -9.44 -3.82
C ALA A 87 -20.46 -8.54 -3.74
N THR A 88 -20.29 -7.23 -3.52
CA THR A 88 -21.39 -6.25 -3.59
C THR A 88 -22.01 -6.24 -4.98
N ILE A 89 -21.21 -6.12 -6.04
CA ILE A 89 -21.68 -6.14 -7.43
C ILE A 89 -22.46 -7.43 -7.72
N ALA A 90 -21.93 -8.59 -7.28
CA ALA A 90 -22.59 -9.87 -7.47
C ALA A 90 -23.95 -9.92 -6.77
N ASN A 91 -24.06 -9.36 -5.55
CA ASN A 91 -25.33 -9.27 -4.84
C ASN A 91 -26.34 -8.38 -5.57
N ASP A 92 -25.91 -7.19 -6.00
CA ASP A 92 -26.77 -6.22 -6.70
C ASP A 92 -27.28 -6.78 -8.03
N GLN A 93 -26.41 -7.47 -8.78
CA GLN A 93 -26.79 -8.15 -10.03
C GLN A 93 -27.81 -9.26 -9.78
N ARG A 94 -27.63 -10.04 -8.72
CA ARG A 94 -28.59 -11.08 -8.31
C ARG A 94 -29.94 -10.47 -7.98
N GLU A 95 -29.99 -9.45 -7.12
CA GLU A 95 -31.25 -8.80 -6.71
C GLU A 95 -31.98 -8.20 -7.92
N TYR A 96 -31.26 -7.56 -8.84
CA TYR A 96 -31.82 -7.04 -10.08
C TYR A 96 -32.46 -8.15 -10.94
N LEU A 97 -31.77 -9.30 -11.09
CA LEU A 97 -32.30 -10.44 -11.85
C LEU A 97 -33.50 -11.09 -11.16
N GLU A 98 -33.51 -11.18 -9.83
CA GLU A 98 -34.65 -11.67 -9.05
C GLU A 98 -35.89 -10.80 -9.27
N LEU A 99 -35.74 -9.47 -9.31
CA LEU A 99 -36.83 -8.56 -9.65
C LEU A 99 -37.36 -8.78 -11.07
N LEU A 100 -36.48 -9.01 -12.05
CA LEU A 100 -36.88 -9.31 -13.43
C LEU A 100 -37.65 -10.64 -13.54
N ILE A 101 -37.25 -11.67 -12.80
CA ILE A 101 -37.92 -12.97 -12.77
C ILE A 101 -39.39 -12.83 -12.32
N HIS A 102 -39.66 -11.88 -11.42
CA HIS A 102 -40.99 -11.69 -10.81
C HIS A 102 -41.81 -10.56 -11.46
N ALA A 103 -41.30 -9.92 -12.51
CA ALA A 103 -42.02 -8.84 -13.19
C ALA A 103 -43.20 -9.36 -14.04
N GLU A 104 -44.33 -8.64 -14.02
CA GLU A 104 -45.62 -9.06 -14.61
C GLU A 104 -45.58 -9.41 -16.11
N TYR A 105 -44.57 -8.95 -16.86
CA TYR A 105 -44.48 -9.12 -18.31
C TYR A 105 -43.28 -9.96 -18.77
N THR A 106 -42.60 -10.65 -17.87
CA THR A 106 -41.43 -11.48 -18.22
C THR A 106 -41.87 -12.81 -18.83
N THR A 107 -41.33 -13.16 -20.01
CA THR A 107 -41.62 -14.45 -20.65
C THR A 107 -40.94 -15.61 -19.92
N VAL A 108 -41.41 -16.84 -20.11
CA VAL A 108 -40.81 -18.04 -19.50
C VAL A 108 -39.33 -18.21 -19.89
N GLU A 109 -38.99 -17.95 -21.15
CA GLU A 109 -37.60 -18.02 -21.64
C GLU A 109 -36.71 -16.96 -20.97
N LEU A 110 -37.18 -15.71 -20.87
CA LEU A 110 -36.46 -14.63 -20.19
C LEU A 110 -36.31 -14.91 -18.68
N SER A 111 -37.33 -15.50 -18.06
CA SER A 111 -37.30 -15.90 -16.66
C SER A 111 -36.28 -17.01 -16.41
N SER A 112 -36.17 -17.98 -17.33
CA SER A 112 -35.17 -19.06 -17.25
C SER A 112 -33.74 -18.55 -17.40
N ASP A 113 -33.48 -17.68 -18.39
CA ASP A 113 -32.16 -17.04 -18.58
C ASP A 113 -31.77 -16.19 -17.36
N ALA A 114 -32.70 -15.36 -16.88
CA ALA A 114 -32.48 -14.54 -15.70
C ALA A 114 -32.16 -15.37 -14.46
N LYS A 115 -32.80 -16.53 -14.30
CA LYS A 115 -32.55 -17.46 -13.19
C LYS A 115 -31.15 -18.08 -13.26
N GLU A 116 -30.73 -18.57 -14.42
CA GLU A 116 -29.38 -19.14 -14.60
C GLU A 116 -28.30 -18.10 -14.27
N ARG A 117 -28.50 -16.85 -14.71
CA ARG A 117 -27.59 -15.73 -14.41
C ARG A 117 -27.62 -15.36 -12.93
N ALA A 118 -28.78 -15.38 -12.27
CA ALA A 118 -28.89 -15.11 -10.83
C ALA A 118 -28.15 -16.18 -10.02
N ASP A 119 -28.28 -17.46 -10.40
CA ASP A 119 -27.58 -18.58 -9.78
C ASP A 119 -26.05 -18.43 -9.95
N TYR A 120 -25.58 -18.00 -11.13
CA TYR A 120 -24.16 -17.69 -11.36
C TYR A 120 -23.65 -16.59 -10.41
N TRP A 121 -24.34 -15.45 -10.32
CA TRP A 121 -23.94 -14.36 -9.42
C TRP A 121 -23.98 -14.77 -7.95
N ALA A 122 -24.97 -15.57 -7.54
CA ALA A 122 -25.06 -16.09 -6.18
C ALA A 122 -23.89 -17.05 -5.82
N ALA A 123 -23.39 -17.81 -6.81
CA ALA A 123 -22.28 -18.73 -6.64
C ALA A 123 -20.90 -18.07 -6.80
N LEU A 124 -20.83 -16.84 -7.33
CA LEU A 124 -19.58 -16.18 -7.65
C LEU A 124 -18.72 -15.95 -6.40
N ARG A 125 -17.46 -16.36 -6.45
CA ARG A 125 -16.45 -16.10 -5.42
C ARG A 125 -15.24 -15.44 -6.06
N TRP A 126 -14.54 -14.64 -5.26
CA TRP A 126 -13.31 -13.96 -5.68
C TRP A 126 -12.27 -14.93 -6.23
N GLU A 127 -12.02 -16.03 -5.52
CA GLU A 127 -11.01 -17.03 -5.90
C GLU A 127 -11.31 -17.68 -7.25
N THR A 128 -12.58 -18.02 -7.51
CA THR A 128 -12.99 -18.61 -8.79
C THR A 128 -12.94 -17.58 -9.91
N TRP A 129 -13.37 -16.35 -9.65
CA TRP A 129 -13.37 -15.26 -10.63
C TRP A 129 -11.96 -14.92 -11.09
N ILE A 130 -11.00 -14.79 -10.14
CA ILE A 130 -9.60 -14.54 -10.48
C ILE A 130 -8.97 -15.73 -11.23
N ALA A 131 -9.30 -16.96 -10.86
CA ALA A 131 -8.80 -18.14 -11.58
C ALA A 131 -9.31 -18.19 -13.03
N ASP A 132 -10.57 -17.80 -13.27
CA ASP A 132 -11.12 -17.68 -14.63
C ASP A 132 -10.45 -16.56 -15.42
N LEU A 133 -10.24 -15.39 -14.79
CA LEU A 133 -9.54 -14.27 -15.41
C LEU A 133 -8.11 -14.64 -15.80
N ALA A 134 -7.37 -15.30 -14.90
CA ALA A 134 -6.01 -15.77 -15.15
C ALA A 134 -5.96 -16.75 -16.33
N ARG A 135 -6.87 -17.74 -16.38
CA ARG A 135 -6.99 -18.66 -17.53
C ARG A 135 -7.29 -17.93 -18.84
N GLY A 136 -8.17 -16.92 -18.81
CA GLY A 136 -8.45 -16.10 -19.99
C GLY A 136 -7.21 -15.36 -20.47
N LEU A 137 -6.50 -14.71 -19.55
CA LEU A 137 -5.25 -14.01 -19.84
C LEU A 137 -4.18 -14.93 -20.43
N GLU A 138 -4.03 -16.16 -19.91
CA GLU A 138 -3.11 -17.18 -20.42
C GLU A 138 -3.46 -17.63 -21.85
N ARG A 139 -4.74 -17.63 -22.22
CA ARG A 139 -5.20 -17.94 -23.59
C ARG A 139 -5.02 -16.79 -24.58
N GLY A 140 -4.61 -15.61 -24.11
CA GLY A 140 -4.48 -14.42 -24.93
C GLY A 140 -5.74 -13.54 -24.98
N ASP A 141 -6.75 -13.81 -24.14
CA ASP A 141 -7.97 -13.00 -24.11
C ASP A 141 -7.61 -11.54 -23.75
N ALA A 142 -8.21 -10.56 -24.44
CA ALA A 142 -8.07 -9.17 -24.04
C ALA A 142 -8.91 -8.91 -22.79
N VAL A 143 -8.41 -8.07 -21.89
CA VAL A 143 -9.14 -7.69 -20.68
C VAL A 143 -9.93 -6.42 -20.88
N ASP A 144 -9.59 -5.57 -21.85
CA ASP A 144 -10.20 -4.27 -22.04
C ASP A 144 -11.63 -4.35 -22.62
N ARG A 145 -12.30 -3.21 -22.66
CA ARG A 145 -13.69 -3.13 -23.12
C ARG A 145 -13.95 -3.63 -24.55
N PHE A 146 -12.94 -3.66 -25.41
CA PHE A 146 -13.08 -4.07 -26.81
C PHE A 146 -12.88 -5.59 -27.00
N GLY A 147 -12.48 -6.31 -25.96
CA GLY A 147 -12.14 -7.73 -25.96
C GLY A 147 -13.29 -8.74 -26.01
N GLY A 148 -14.27 -8.62 -26.92
CA GLY A 148 -15.18 -9.75 -27.19
C GLY A 148 -16.17 -10.09 -26.05
N ARG A 149 -16.82 -9.08 -25.47
CA ARG A 149 -17.82 -9.17 -24.36
C ARG A 149 -19.02 -10.10 -24.57
N GLN A 150 -19.20 -10.65 -25.77
CA GLN A 150 -20.33 -11.53 -26.07
C GLN A 150 -20.23 -12.85 -25.30
N ASP A 151 -19.02 -13.27 -24.92
CA ASP A 151 -18.81 -14.38 -23.98
C ASP A 151 -18.60 -13.84 -22.56
N PRO A 152 -19.56 -14.00 -21.63
CA PRO A 152 -19.42 -13.56 -20.24
C PRO A 152 -18.33 -14.33 -19.47
N ARG A 153 -17.77 -15.42 -20.02
CA ARG A 153 -16.66 -16.19 -19.45
C ARG A 153 -15.30 -15.82 -20.04
N SER A 154 -15.25 -14.93 -21.04
CA SER A 154 -14.00 -14.33 -21.53
C SER A 154 -13.42 -13.36 -20.50
N ALA A 155 -12.11 -13.07 -20.60
CA ALA A 155 -11.48 -12.10 -19.72
C ALA A 155 -12.16 -10.71 -19.76
N SER A 156 -12.45 -10.16 -20.94
CA SER A 156 -13.21 -8.91 -21.09
C SER A 156 -14.62 -8.99 -20.53
N GLY A 157 -15.32 -10.12 -20.73
CA GLY A 157 -16.64 -10.37 -20.15
C GLY A 157 -16.62 -10.29 -18.63
N LEU A 158 -15.65 -10.95 -17.99
CA LEU A 158 -15.44 -10.90 -16.55
C LEU A 158 -15.11 -9.48 -16.08
N MET A 159 -14.23 -8.78 -16.79
CA MET A 159 -13.76 -7.44 -16.46
C MET A 159 -14.81 -6.34 -16.64
N SER A 160 -15.88 -6.59 -17.41
CA SER A 160 -16.93 -5.62 -17.69
C SER A 160 -17.63 -5.05 -16.44
N VAL A 161 -17.58 -5.78 -15.32
CA VAL A 161 -18.12 -5.33 -14.03
C VAL A 161 -17.46 -4.06 -13.51
N TRP A 162 -16.22 -3.79 -13.92
CA TRP A 162 -15.40 -2.68 -13.43
C TRP A 162 -15.49 -1.42 -14.30
N GLU A 163 -16.26 -1.42 -15.41
CA GLU A 163 -16.23 -0.32 -16.39
C GLU A 163 -16.77 1.01 -15.88
N ALA A 164 -17.71 0.96 -14.94
CA ALA A 164 -18.27 2.14 -14.29
C ALA A 164 -17.53 2.51 -12.99
N HIS A 165 -16.49 1.75 -12.63
CA HIS A 165 -15.73 1.95 -11.40
C HIS A 165 -14.47 2.77 -11.64
N ASP A 166 -13.86 3.19 -10.54
CA ASP A 166 -12.52 3.75 -10.55
C ASP A 166 -11.54 2.79 -11.27
N PRO A 167 -10.73 3.30 -12.23
CA PRO A 167 -9.85 2.47 -13.06
C PRO A 167 -8.80 1.69 -12.28
N ARG A 168 -8.55 2.05 -11.01
CA ARG A 168 -7.64 1.30 -10.13
C ARG A 168 -8.23 -0.02 -9.65
N PHE A 169 -9.56 -0.14 -9.55
CA PHE A 169 -10.22 -1.42 -9.28
C PHE A 169 -10.02 -2.38 -10.44
N TYR A 170 -10.17 -1.86 -11.66
CA TYR A 170 -9.90 -2.58 -12.91
C TYR A 170 -8.46 -3.10 -12.94
N LEU A 171 -7.48 -2.20 -12.74
CA LEU A 171 -6.07 -2.55 -12.71
C LEU A 171 -5.76 -3.56 -11.60
N ARG A 172 -6.29 -3.35 -10.39
CA ARG A 172 -6.05 -4.26 -9.27
C ARG A 172 -6.55 -5.66 -9.59
N ALA A 173 -7.74 -5.81 -10.15
CA ALA A 173 -8.29 -7.11 -10.51
C ALA A 173 -7.42 -7.83 -11.56
N VAL A 174 -6.93 -7.12 -12.58
CA VAL A 174 -5.98 -7.67 -13.56
C VAL A 174 -4.67 -8.09 -12.91
N LEU A 175 -4.11 -7.25 -12.03
CA LEU A 175 -2.88 -7.57 -11.31
C LEU A 175 -3.03 -8.83 -10.45
N GLU A 176 -4.17 -9.07 -9.81
CA GLU A 176 -4.40 -10.27 -9.00
C GLU A 176 -4.41 -11.58 -9.83
N ALA A 177 -4.60 -11.48 -11.14
CA ALA A 177 -4.52 -12.61 -12.08
C ALA A 177 -3.15 -12.78 -12.75
N LEU A 178 -2.19 -11.88 -12.49
CA LEU A 178 -0.86 -11.88 -13.09
C LEU A 178 0.24 -12.27 -12.08
N PRO A 179 1.41 -12.76 -12.55
CA PRO A 179 2.56 -12.96 -11.66
C PRO A 179 3.07 -11.62 -11.10
N GLU A 180 3.83 -11.68 -10.00
CA GLU A 180 4.44 -10.48 -9.40
C GLU A 180 5.41 -9.75 -10.34
N THR A 181 6.05 -10.49 -11.23
CA THR A 181 7.08 -10.02 -12.16
C THR A 181 6.55 -9.43 -13.45
N ALA A 182 5.25 -9.58 -13.74
CA ALA A 182 4.64 -8.96 -14.94
C ALA A 182 4.85 -7.45 -14.90
N THR A 183 5.14 -6.82 -16.03
CA THR A 183 5.24 -5.36 -16.11
C THR A 183 3.97 -4.75 -16.70
N ILE A 184 3.69 -3.52 -16.28
CA ILE A 184 2.57 -2.73 -16.76
C ILE A 184 3.15 -1.45 -17.34
N THR A 185 2.76 -1.14 -18.57
CA THR A 185 3.24 0.05 -19.29
C THR A 185 2.09 1.01 -19.53
N LEU A 186 2.20 2.25 -19.04
CA LEU A 186 1.29 3.34 -19.35
C LEU A 186 1.90 4.19 -20.47
N ASN A 187 1.25 4.21 -21.64
CA ASN A 187 1.62 5.06 -22.77
C ASN A 187 0.88 6.41 -22.70
N LEU A 188 1.63 7.50 -22.75
CA LEU A 188 1.16 8.88 -22.68
C LEU A 188 1.52 9.72 -23.92
N ALA A 189 2.15 9.13 -24.94
CA ALA A 189 2.71 9.85 -26.09
C ALA A 189 1.69 10.83 -26.70
N ASP A 190 0.54 10.33 -27.18
CA ASP A 190 -0.51 11.17 -27.78
C ASP A 190 -0.94 12.32 -26.86
N VAL A 191 -1.13 12.04 -25.57
CA VAL A 191 -1.66 13.01 -24.57
C VAL A 191 -0.64 14.12 -24.30
N LEU A 192 0.64 13.78 -24.25
CA LEU A 192 1.74 14.74 -24.10
C LEU A 192 1.90 15.61 -25.35
N GLU A 193 1.91 15.00 -26.53
CA GLU A 193 2.08 15.72 -27.80
C GLU A 193 0.94 16.70 -28.07
N SER A 194 -0.28 16.30 -27.72
CA SER A 194 -1.46 17.15 -27.86
C SER A 194 -1.62 18.17 -26.72
N GLY A 195 -0.68 18.21 -25.77
CA GLY A 195 -0.60 19.24 -24.72
C GLY A 195 -1.65 19.11 -23.62
N TRP A 196 -2.31 17.95 -23.50
CA TRP A 196 -3.24 17.67 -22.38
C TRP A 196 -2.50 17.42 -21.07
N LEU A 197 -1.23 17.04 -21.14
CA LEU A 197 -0.34 16.87 -20.00
C LEU A 197 1.00 17.56 -20.30
N ALA A 198 1.55 18.30 -19.35
CA ALA A 198 2.74 19.12 -19.56
C ALA A 198 4.02 18.46 -18.98
N PRO A 199 4.97 17.99 -19.80
CA PRO A 199 6.20 17.42 -19.28
C PRO A 199 7.15 18.49 -18.70
N PRO A 200 7.98 18.18 -17.67
CA PRO A 200 7.89 17.00 -16.81
C PRO A 200 6.74 17.16 -15.82
N THR A 201 5.77 16.25 -15.88
CA THR A 201 4.72 16.16 -14.87
C THR A 201 5.17 15.14 -13.82
N ASP A 202 5.49 15.57 -12.59
CA ASP A 202 5.58 14.63 -11.47
C ASP A 202 4.16 14.07 -11.20
N PRO A 203 3.91 12.78 -11.45
CA PRO A 203 2.58 12.17 -11.27
C PRO A 203 2.01 12.41 -9.87
N GLN A 204 2.89 12.42 -8.86
CA GLN A 204 2.51 12.62 -7.47
C GLN A 204 2.09 14.06 -7.18
N SER A 205 2.66 15.03 -7.89
CA SER A 205 2.30 16.45 -7.73
C SER A 205 0.94 16.77 -8.34
N VAL A 206 0.60 16.18 -9.49
CA VAL A 206 -0.73 16.32 -10.11
C VAL A 206 -1.81 15.71 -9.21
N ALA A 207 -1.60 14.49 -8.73
CA ALA A 207 -2.55 13.83 -7.84
C ALA A 207 -2.75 14.61 -6.52
N ARG A 208 -1.69 15.21 -5.96
CA ARG A 208 -1.77 16.01 -4.72
C ARG A 208 -2.57 17.29 -4.89
N GLY A 209 -2.52 17.93 -6.05
CA GLY A 209 -3.29 19.15 -6.33
C GLY A 209 -4.81 18.94 -6.21
N LEU A 210 -5.29 17.75 -6.58
CA LEU A 210 -6.71 17.39 -6.62
C LEU A 210 -7.16 16.51 -5.43
N ALA A 211 -6.22 15.85 -4.74
CA ALA A 211 -6.47 15.15 -3.47
C ALA A 211 -7.00 16.07 -2.36
N VAL A 212 -6.79 17.38 -2.47
CA VAL A 212 -7.39 18.40 -1.58
C VAL A 212 -8.91 18.49 -1.78
N GLU A 213 -9.42 18.09 -2.95
CA GLU A 213 -10.83 18.20 -3.33
C GLU A 213 -11.60 16.88 -3.19
N SER A 214 -10.91 15.74 -3.04
CA SER A 214 -11.55 14.42 -2.88
C SER A 214 -11.70 14.04 -1.40
N SER A 215 -12.95 13.75 -1.01
CA SER A 215 -13.32 13.32 0.35
C SER A 215 -13.18 11.81 0.57
N GLU A 216 -12.92 11.05 -0.49
CA GLU A 216 -12.82 9.60 -0.44
C GLU A 216 -11.36 9.19 -0.33
N GLY A 217 -11.01 8.60 0.83
CA GLY A 217 -9.81 7.86 1.30
C GLY A 217 -8.62 7.47 0.41
N LEU A 218 -8.39 8.14 -0.72
CA LEU A 218 -7.46 7.80 -1.80
C LEU A 218 -6.15 8.59 -1.71
N VAL A 219 -5.90 9.16 -0.53
CA VAL A 219 -4.74 9.99 -0.21
C VAL A 219 -3.73 9.13 0.56
N PRO A 220 -2.41 9.30 0.34
CA PRO A 220 -1.40 8.54 1.07
C PRO A 220 -1.61 8.52 2.59
N PRO A 221 -1.45 7.36 3.25
CA PRO A 221 -1.63 7.21 4.67
C PRO A 221 -0.61 8.03 5.46
N ILE A 222 -0.97 8.33 6.71
CA ILE A 222 -0.11 9.00 7.68
C ILE A 222 0.31 7.97 8.74
N VAL A 223 1.62 7.80 8.94
CA VAL A 223 2.15 7.01 10.06
C VAL A 223 2.65 7.99 11.11
N LEU A 224 2.01 8.00 12.28
CA LEU A 224 2.43 8.80 13.43
C LEU A 224 3.35 7.97 14.33
N VAL A 225 4.40 8.60 14.87
CA VAL A 225 5.41 7.97 15.74
C VAL A 225 5.69 8.84 16.96
N GLU A 226 6.36 8.30 17.97
CA GLU A 226 6.60 9.00 19.24
C GLU A 226 7.70 10.06 19.15
N GLY A 227 8.73 9.82 18.34
CA GLY A 227 9.94 10.62 18.30
C GLY A 227 10.40 11.01 16.91
N ARG A 228 11.21 12.07 16.87
CA ARG A 228 11.89 12.52 15.65
C ARG A 228 12.83 11.44 15.09
N PHE A 229 13.57 10.75 15.96
CA PHE A 229 14.50 9.70 15.52
C PHE A 229 13.73 8.57 14.83
N ASP A 230 12.53 8.24 15.29
CA ASP A 230 11.68 7.23 14.67
C ASP A 230 11.34 7.60 13.22
N VAL A 231 11.04 8.87 12.96
CA VAL A 231 10.83 9.37 11.58
C VAL A 231 12.10 9.23 10.75
N GLU A 232 13.26 9.60 11.29
CA GLU A 232 14.54 9.47 10.58
C GLU A 232 14.82 8.01 10.21
N VAL A 233 14.55 7.07 11.13
CA VAL A 233 14.70 5.62 10.91
C VAL A 233 13.72 5.12 9.86
N LEU A 234 12.42 5.40 10.00
CA LEU A 234 11.39 4.93 9.06
C LEU A 234 11.62 5.51 7.66
N ALA A 235 11.94 6.80 7.56
CA ALA A 235 12.22 7.44 6.27
C ALA A 235 13.44 6.80 5.58
N ALA A 236 14.53 6.55 6.33
CA ALA A 236 15.71 5.88 5.79
C ALA A 236 15.41 4.42 5.39
N ALA A 237 14.70 3.68 6.24
CA ALA A 237 14.34 2.29 6.00
C ALA A 237 13.43 2.15 4.78
N ILE A 238 12.37 2.95 4.65
CA ILE A 238 11.49 2.94 3.48
C ILE A 238 12.30 3.25 2.22
N ARG A 239 13.10 4.34 2.23
CA ARG A 239 13.89 4.75 1.06
C ARG A 239 14.87 3.67 0.59
N LEU A 240 15.52 2.97 1.52
CA LEU A 240 16.53 1.95 1.18
C LEU A 240 15.92 0.58 0.88
N ARG A 241 14.86 0.19 1.61
CA ARG A 241 14.32 -1.19 1.61
C ARG A 241 13.03 -1.35 0.83
N ARG A 242 12.25 -0.27 0.66
CA ARG A 242 10.99 -0.22 -0.10
C ARG A 242 10.91 1.10 -0.90
N PRO A 243 11.91 1.40 -1.75
CA PRO A 243 12.03 2.70 -2.42
C PRO A 243 10.76 3.11 -3.17
N HIS A 244 10.07 2.13 -3.78
CA HIS A 244 8.83 2.30 -4.53
C HIS A 244 7.64 2.81 -3.70
N LEU A 245 7.74 2.79 -2.36
CA LEU A 245 6.71 3.26 -1.42
C LEU A 245 7.05 4.61 -0.77
N THR A 246 8.24 5.16 -1.03
CA THR A 246 8.72 6.41 -0.37
C THR A 246 7.75 7.57 -0.52
N ARG A 247 7.11 7.71 -1.69
CA ARG A 247 6.16 8.79 -1.97
C ARG A 247 4.71 8.48 -1.51
N TYR A 248 4.46 7.27 -1.02
CA TYR A 248 3.13 6.74 -0.67
C TYR A 248 2.87 6.64 0.84
N ILE A 249 3.83 7.00 1.69
CA ILE A 249 3.65 7.06 3.16
C ILE A 249 4.02 8.46 3.64
N LYS A 250 3.11 9.12 4.35
CA LYS A 250 3.38 10.40 5.00
C LYS A 250 3.87 10.17 6.42
N LEU A 251 5.03 10.71 6.74
CA LEU A 251 5.57 10.77 8.11
C LEU A 251 5.40 12.19 8.68
N PRO A 252 5.33 12.36 10.01
CA PRO A 252 5.14 13.66 10.62
C PRO A 252 6.39 14.54 10.43
N ASP A 253 6.18 15.83 10.19
CA ASP A 253 7.26 16.81 10.17
C ASP A 253 7.48 17.38 11.58
N PHE A 254 8.56 16.97 12.22
CA PHE A 254 8.98 17.45 13.55
C PHE A 254 9.79 18.77 13.49
N ALA A 255 9.80 19.48 12.35
CA ALA A 255 10.45 20.79 12.24
C ALA A 255 9.91 21.82 13.25
N GLN A 256 8.64 21.70 13.62
CA GLN A 256 8.07 22.41 14.77
C GLN A 256 8.24 21.52 16.01
N ARG A 257 8.83 22.04 17.08
CA ARG A 257 9.19 21.35 18.35
C ARG A 257 7.99 20.67 19.04
N ALA A 258 7.44 19.61 18.45
CA ALA A 258 6.37 18.82 19.04
C ALA A 258 6.94 18.06 20.26
N GLU A 259 6.15 18.01 21.33
CA GLU A 259 6.45 17.12 22.46
C GLU A 259 6.45 15.67 21.96
N GLY A 260 7.49 14.91 22.32
CA GLY A 260 7.60 13.50 21.95
C GLY A 260 7.03 12.56 23.02
N GLY A 261 6.95 11.28 22.67
CA GLY A 261 6.56 10.18 23.58
C GLY A 261 5.08 9.80 23.51
N ALA A 262 4.77 8.64 24.09
CA ALA A 262 3.45 8.01 24.03
C ALA A 262 2.28 8.94 24.43
N GLY A 263 2.45 9.77 25.46
CA GLY A 263 1.41 10.71 25.90
C GLY A 263 1.04 11.76 24.83
N ALA A 264 2.05 12.30 24.14
CA ALA A 264 1.87 13.27 23.07
C ALA A 264 1.28 12.62 21.82
N LEU A 265 1.78 11.43 21.44
CA LEU A 265 1.22 10.66 20.32
C LEU A 265 -0.28 10.36 20.53
N ARG A 266 -0.69 9.97 21.74
CA ARG A 266 -2.11 9.78 22.09
C ARG A 266 -2.93 11.05 21.86
N GLN A 267 -2.40 12.22 22.22
CA GLN A 267 -3.10 13.49 22.03
C GLN A 267 -3.26 13.82 20.55
N THR A 268 -2.23 13.57 19.73
CA THR A 268 -2.27 13.74 18.27
C THR A 268 -3.32 12.83 17.64
N VAL A 269 -3.38 11.55 18.05
CA VAL A 269 -4.42 10.61 17.59
C VAL A 269 -5.83 11.13 17.88
N ARG A 270 -6.07 11.63 19.10
CA ARG A 270 -7.37 12.22 19.46
C ARG A 270 -7.70 13.46 18.65
N ALA A 271 -6.70 14.31 18.38
CA ALA A 271 -6.89 15.50 17.55
C ALA A 271 -7.25 15.13 16.09
N PHE A 272 -6.58 14.13 15.51
CA PHE A 272 -6.86 13.64 14.15
C PHE A 272 -8.25 13.03 14.06
N ALA A 273 -8.65 12.23 15.07
CA ALA A 273 -10.01 11.69 15.18
C ALA A 273 -11.07 12.81 15.27
N ALA A 274 -10.84 13.80 16.13
CA ALA A 274 -11.77 14.92 16.31
C ALA A 274 -11.87 15.82 15.06
N ALA A 275 -10.78 15.93 14.28
CA ALA A 275 -10.74 16.69 13.04
C ALA A 275 -11.31 15.94 11.83
N ALA A 276 -11.72 14.67 12.00
CA ALA A 276 -12.23 13.82 10.92
C ALA A 276 -11.31 13.81 9.69
N VAL A 277 -10.00 13.63 9.91
CA VAL A 277 -9.04 13.59 8.80
C VAL A 277 -9.39 12.47 7.83
N PRO A 278 -9.38 12.72 6.49
CA PRO A 278 -9.77 11.71 5.51
C PRO A 278 -8.69 10.64 5.29
N ASN A 279 -7.44 10.92 5.67
CA ASN A 279 -6.33 9.99 5.54
C ASN A 279 -6.54 8.74 6.39
N ARG A 280 -6.04 7.61 5.91
CA ARG A 280 -5.76 6.47 6.78
C ARG A 280 -4.59 6.82 7.69
N VAL A 281 -4.76 6.63 9.00
CA VAL A 281 -3.77 6.98 10.01
C VAL A 281 -3.39 5.72 10.78
N LEU A 282 -2.09 5.49 10.92
CA LEU A 282 -1.53 4.48 11.81
C LEU A 282 -0.68 5.18 12.86
N ALA A 283 -1.06 5.10 14.13
CA ALA A 283 -0.20 5.54 15.22
C ALA A 283 0.61 4.36 15.77
N LEU A 284 1.92 4.49 15.71
CA LEU A 284 2.91 3.48 16.09
C LEU A 284 3.61 3.91 17.37
N PHE A 285 3.33 3.19 18.45
CA PHE A 285 3.93 3.38 19.77
C PHE A 285 5.13 2.46 19.96
N ASP A 286 6.04 2.81 20.87
CA ASP A 286 7.05 1.88 21.35
C ASP A 286 6.38 0.63 21.96
N ASN A 287 7.05 -0.51 21.89
CA ASN A 287 6.59 -1.75 22.51
C ASN A 287 7.15 -1.86 23.94
N ASP A 288 6.71 -0.92 24.77
CA ASP A 288 7.18 -0.74 26.14
C ASP A 288 6.04 -0.59 27.16
N ALA A 289 6.41 -0.49 28.44
CA ALA A 289 5.44 -0.34 29.53
C ALA A 289 4.66 0.99 29.49
N ALA A 290 5.26 2.08 28.98
CA ALA A 290 4.63 3.40 28.94
C ALA A 290 3.54 3.46 27.87
N ALA A 291 3.82 2.96 26.66
CA ALA A 291 2.84 2.82 25.59
C ALA A 291 1.65 2.00 26.05
N ARG A 292 1.87 0.86 26.73
CA ARG A 292 0.79 0.02 27.27
C ARG A 292 -0.12 0.76 28.26
N ASP A 293 0.44 1.59 29.14
CA ASP A 293 -0.37 2.39 30.06
C ASP A 293 -1.21 3.43 29.33
N VAL A 294 -0.61 4.09 28.33
CA VAL A 294 -1.29 5.09 27.49
C VAL A 294 -2.43 4.44 26.69
N LEU A 295 -2.16 3.32 26.03
CA LEU A 295 -3.14 2.61 25.18
C LEU A 295 -4.32 2.07 25.98
N ARG A 296 -4.13 1.67 27.24
CA ARG A 296 -5.25 1.28 28.14
C ARG A 296 -6.29 2.39 28.31
N THR A 297 -5.88 3.66 28.16
CA THR A 297 -6.75 4.84 28.32
C THR A 297 -7.28 5.38 26.99
N LEU A 298 -6.89 4.79 25.87
CA LEU A 298 -7.41 5.11 24.55
C LEU A 298 -8.61 4.18 24.28
N PRO A 299 -9.85 4.70 24.19
CA PRO A 299 -11.00 3.84 23.95
C PRO A 299 -10.89 3.21 22.56
N GLY A 300 -10.65 1.89 22.50
CA GLY A 300 -10.53 1.15 21.23
C GLY A 300 -11.78 1.22 20.35
N GLU A 301 -12.95 1.44 20.94
CA GLU A 301 -14.24 1.55 20.25
C GLU A 301 -14.58 2.97 19.78
N GLY A 302 -13.78 3.98 20.15
CA GLY A 302 -14.09 5.40 19.87
C GLY A 302 -13.34 6.02 18.70
N LEU A 303 -12.44 5.28 18.05
CA LEU A 303 -11.67 5.80 16.92
C LEU A 303 -12.41 5.54 15.60
N PRO A 304 -12.38 6.51 14.65
CA PRO A 304 -12.82 6.27 13.28
C PRO A 304 -12.14 5.05 12.64
N SER A 305 -12.84 4.34 11.75
CA SER A 305 -12.31 3.13 11.09
C SER A 305 -11.03 3.38 10.29
N ASN A 306 -10.79 4.62 9.86
CA ASN A 306 -9.59 5.05 9.16
C ASN A 306 -8.42 5.39 10.10
N ILE A 307 -8.57 5.28 11.43
CA ILE A 307 -7.49 5.50 12.40
C ILE A 307 -7.22 4.21 13.18
N GLN A 308 -6.01 3.67 13.04
CA GLN A 308 -5.54 2.51 13.78
C GLN A 308 -4.37 2.87 14.70
N VAL A 309 -4.24 2.10 15.76
CA VAL A 309 -3.20 2.27 16.77
C VAL A 309 -2.56 0.92 17.06
N THR A 310 -1.24 0.87 17.08
CA THR A 310 -0.45 -0.33 17.38
C THR A 310 0.84 0.02 18.10
N CYS A 311 1.45 -0.95 18.75
CA CYS A 311 2.86 -0.88 19.15
C CYS A 311 3.77 -1.39 18.02
N LEU A 312 5.06 -1.11 18.13
CA LEU A 312 6.12 -1.83 17.43
C LEU A 312 5.92 -3.35 17.61
N PRO A 313 6.19 -4.16 16.57
CA PRO A 313 6.02 -5.61 16.67
C PRO A 313 7.02 -6.21 17.66
N GLU A 314 6.75 -7.43 18.10
CA GLU A 314 7.70 -8.19 18.93
C GLU A 314 8.92 -8.60 18.11
N LEU A 315 10.08 -8.70 18.77
CA LEU A 315 11.33 -9.16 18.18
C LEU A 315 11.78 -10.46 18.85
N ASP A 316 12.19 -11.44 18.05
CA ASP A 316 12.81 -12.66 18.57
C ASP A 316 14.10 -12.36 19.35
N LEU A 317 14.89 -11.39 18.86
CA LEU A 317 16.08 -10.89 19.56
C LEU A 317 15.74 -10.35 20.96
N ALA A 318 14.55 -9.80 21.15
CA ALA A 318 14.11 -9.21 22.40
C ALA A 318 13.63 -10.24 23.45
N GLN A 319 13.39 -11.50 23.07
CA GLN A 319 12.97 -12.55 24.02
C GLN A 319 14.07 -12.94 25.01
N VAL A 320 15.33 -12.82 24.59
CA VAL A 320 16.52 -13.11 25.40
C VAL A 320 17.55 -12.01 25.21
N TYR A 321 17.25 -10.83 25.74
CA TYR A 321 18.07 -9.62 25.55
C TYR A 321 18.89 -9.27 26.80
N PRO A 322 20.12 -8.74 26.68
CA PRO A 322 20.88 -8.34 27.85
C PRO A 322 20.25 -7.12 28.54
N THR A 323 20.07 -7.26 29.84
CA THR A 323 19.49 -6.23 30.71
C THR A 323 20.38 -5.94 31.91
N ILE A 324 20.22 -4.75 32.50
CA ILE A 324 20.87 -4.31 33.73
C ILE A 324 19.80 -3.83 34.69
N GLY A 325 19.66 -4.52 35.82
CA GLY A 325 18.81 -4.11 36.94
C GLY A 325 19.58 -4.02 38.24
N ALA A 326 18.86 -3.85 39.36
CA ALA A 326 19.45 -3.81 40.71
C ALA A 326 20.28 -5.06 41.05
N GLN A 327 19.98 -6.20 40.43
CA GLN A 327 20.69 -7.47 40.63
C GLN A 327 21.86 -7.69 39.65
N GLY A 328 22.25 -6.67 38.88
CA GLY A 328 23.31 -6.75 37.87
C GLY A 328 22.79 -7.15 36.49
N ARG A 329 23.69 -7.70 35.66
CA ARG A 329 23.40 -8.10 34.28
C ARG A 329 22.62 -9.42 34.23
N ARG A 330 21.55 -9.49 33.44
CA ARG A 330 20.77 -10.70 33.18
C ARG A 330 20.21 -10.72 31.77
N LEU A 331 19.98 -11.90 31.21
CA LEU A 331 19.19 -12.06 29.99
C LEU A 331 17.71 -12.15 30.37
N MET A 332 16.86 -11.35 29.74
CA MET A 332 15.42 -11.30 29.99
C MET A 332 14.66 -11.01 28.69
N ASP A 333 13.39 -11.38 28.65
CA ASP A 333 12.46 -10.89 27.63
C ASP A 333 12.15 -9.42 27.90
N VAL A 334 12.32 -8.58 26.87
CA VAL A 334 12.06 -7.15 26.94
C VAL A 334 10.89 -6.70 26.05
N ASN A 335 10.23 -7.62 25.33
CA ASN A 335 9.01 -7.33 24.57
C ASN A 335 7.90 -6.85 25.51
N GLY A 336 7.19 -5.79 25.10
CA GLY A 336 6.13 -5.17 25.92
C GLY A 336 6.63 -4.46 27.18
N LEU A 337 7.95 -4.30 27.33
CA LEU A 337 8.59 -3.71 28.51
C LEU A 337 9.58 -2.59 28.16
N ALA A 338 10.36 -2.74 27.09
CA ALA A 338 11.45 -1.83 26.75
C ALA A 338 11.86 -1.82 25.26
N VAL A 339 11.02 -2.32 24.35
CA VAL A 339 11.35 -2.34 22.91
C VAL A 339 10.99 -0.98 22.30
N SER A 340 12.02 -0.16 22.04
CA SER A 340 11.93 1.05 21.22
C SER A 340 12.43 0.82 19.81
N ILE A 341 12.26 1.80 18.92
CA ILE A 341 12.72 1.67 17.53
C ILE A 341 14.23 1.40 17.40
N GLU A 342 15.04 1.78 18.40
CA GLU A 342 16.47 1.47 18.39
C GLU A 342 16.78 -0.03 18.32
N LEU A 343 15.90 -0.89 18.86
CA LEU A 343 16.08 -2.35 18.80
C LEU A 343 15.86 -2.93 17.39
N PHE A 344 15.34 -2.13 16.46
CA PHE A 344 15.13 -2.53 15.07
C PHE A 344 16.34 -2.27 14.17
N LEU A 345 17.35 -1.52 14.63
CA LEU A 345 18.41 -0.98 13.76
C LEU A 345 19.44 -2.01 13.26
N GLY A 346 19.27 -3.28 13.65
CA GLY A 346 20.13 -4.41 13.29
C GLY A 346 21.16 -4.75 14.37
N THR A 347 21.53 -6.02 14.44
CA THR A 347 22.53 -6.54 15.39
C THR A 347 23.92 -5.93 15.18
N ASP A 348 24.25 -5.60 13.94
CA ASP A 348 25.45 -4.86 13.53
C ASP A 348 25.52 -3.43 14.11
N VAL A 349 24.37 -2.80 14.36
CA VAL A 349 24.27 -1.49 15.02
C VAL A 349 24.15 -1.64 16.54
N LEU A 350 23.43 -2.65 17.01
CA LEU A 350 23.19 -2.86 18.44
C LEU A 350 24.42 -3.40 19.18
N SER A 351 25.45 -3.88 18.48
CA SER A 351 26.68 -4.35 19.10
C SER A 351 27.75 -3.26 19.22
N ASP A 352 28.53 -3.32 20.30
CA ASP A 352 29.78 -2.56 20.48
C ASP A 352 31.03 -3.33 20.00
N GLY A 353 30.82 -4.42 19.23
CA GLY A 353 31.87 -5.31 18.73
C GLY A 353 32.10 -6.55 19.58
N LYS A 354 31.44 -6.69 20.73
CA LYS A 354 31.44 -7.93 21.53
C LYS A 354 30.06 -8.31 22.02
N ASP A 355 29.38 -7.39 22.68
CA ASP A 355 28.07 -7.64 23.29
C ASP A 355 27.01 -6.70 22.67
N LEU A 356 25.74 -7.07 22.82
CA LEU A 356 24.65 -6.15 22.52
C LEU A 356 24.57 -5.07 23.62
N VAL A 357 24.25 -3.84 23.22
CA VAL A 357 23.96 -2.75 24.15
C VAL A 357 22.77 -3.14 25.03
N PRO A 358 22.94 -3.19 26.37
CA PRO A 358 21.89 -3.70 27.24
C PRO A 358 20.77 -2.69 27.48
N VAL A 359 19.59 -3.22 27.79
CA VAL A 359 18.47 -2.45 28.36
C VAL A 359 18.70 -2.24 29.85
N ARG A 360 18.57 -1.01 30.35
CA ARG A 360 18.60 -0.71 31.79
C ARG A 360 17.18 -0.59 32.31
N TRP A 361 16.87 -1.34 33.37
CA TRP A 361 15.60 -1.21 34.07
C TRP A 361 15.55 0.09 34.85
N GLY A 362 14.48 0.86 34.62
CA GLY A 362 14.18 2.12 35.28
C GLY A 362 13.03 1.99 36.29
N GLY A 363 12.05 2.89 36.18
CA GLY A 363 10.93 2.99 37.10
C GLY A 363 9.90 1.85 36.97
N TYR A 364 9.20 1.56 38.07
CA TYR A 364 8.07 0.63 38.07
C TYR A 364 6.77 1.37 37.70
N VAL A 365 6.15 0.97 36.60
CA VAL A 365 4.88 1.51 36.12
C VAL A 365 3.74 0.75 36.79
N ARG A 366 3.21 1.30 37.89
CA ARG A 366 2.22 0.62 38.75
C ARG A 366 0.95 0.18 38.02
N SER A 367 0.49 0.98 37.07
CA SER A 367 -0.76 0.74 36.33
C SER A 367 -0.70 -0.49 35.41
N VAL A 368 0.50 -0.86 34.95
CA VAL A 368 0.73 -2.06 34.11
C VAL A 368 1.48 -3.16 34.86
N GLY A 369 1.85 -2.92 36.12
CA GLY A 369 2.46 -3.94 36.98
C GLY A 369 3.86 -4.38 36.55
N ALA A 370 4.62 -3.50 35.88
CA ALA A 370 5.90 -3.86 35.27
C ALA A 370 6.96 -2.76 35.42
N TYR A 371 8.24 -3.14 35.30
CA TYR A 371 9.34 -2.18 35.15
C TYR A 371 9.45 -1.73 33.70
N GLN A 372 9.65 -0.44 33.48
CA GLN A 372 10.02 0.10 32.18
C GLN A 372 11.54 0.06 32.04
N GLY A 373 12.03 -0.30 30.86
CA GLY A 373 13.46 -0.27 30.54
C GLY A 373 13.77 0.67 29.38
N GLU A 374 15.02 1.10 29.29
CA GLU A 374 15.53 1.89 28.17
C GLU A 374 16.90 1.35 27.71
N LEU A 375 17.17 1.45 26.40
CA LEU A 375 18.49 1.12 25.85
C LEU A 375 19.55 2.11 26.38
N LEU A 376 20.70 1.61 26.82
CA LEU A 376 21.66 2.45 27.54
C LEU A 376 22.42 3.49 26.72
N ASP A 377 22.95 3.09 25.57
CA ASP A 377 23.76 3.95 24.69
C ASP A 377 22.94 4.32 23.44
N LYS A 378 21.76 4.91 23.63
CA LYS A 378 20.92 5.32 22.49
C LYS A 378 21.69 6.21 21.53
N ALA A 379 22.39 7.24 22.03
CA ALA A 379 23.14 8.16 21.18
C ALA A 379 24.19 7.43 20.32
N GLY A 380 24.97 6.52 20.88
CA GLY A 380 25.96 5.75 20.12
C GLY A 380 25.32 4.79 19.12
N VAL A 381 24.21 4.15 19.48
CA VAL A 381 23.41 3.28 18.60
C VAL A 381 22.84 4.08 17.41
N GLN A 382 22.24 5.24 17.67
CA GLN A 382 21.70 6.13 16.64
C GLN A 382 22.80 6.62 15.69
N GLU A 383 23.98 6.95 16.21
CA GLU A 383 25.13 7.36 15.40
C GLU A 383 25.71 6.23 14.54
N ARG A 384 25.74 4.99 15.05
CA ARG A 384 26.10 3.81 14.24
C ARG A 384 25.08 3.56 13.13
N PHE A 385 23.80 3.77 13.40
CA PHE A 385 22.76 3.65 12.38
C PHE A 385 22.89 4.70 11.27
N LYS A 386 23.18 5.96 11.62
CA LYS A 386 23.43 7.01 10.61
C LYS A 386 24.56 6.61 9.65
N ARG A 387 25.68 6.13 10.20
CA ARG A 387 26.81 5.61 9.40
C ARG A 387 26.41 4.42 8.53
N LYS A 388 25.60 3.50 9.05
CA LYS A 388 25.04 2.36 8.29
C LYS A 388 24.19 2.83 7.10
N VAL A 389 23.33 3.83 7.30
CA VAL A 389 22.49 4.43 6.25
C VAL A 389 23.33 5.14 5.20
N GLU A 390 24.34 5.90 5.61
CA GLU A 390 25.28 6.58 4.71
C GLU A 390 26.02 5.56 3.83
N ALA A 391 26.61 4.54 4.44
CA ALA A 391 27.26 3.41 3.77
C ALA A 391 26.35 2.74 2.74
N ALA A 392 25.12 2.37 3.15
CA ALA A 392 24.14 1.74 2.26
C ALA A 392 23.69 2.64 1.11
N THR A 393 23.61 3.96 1.34
CA THR A 393 23.25 4.93 0.30
C THR A 393 24.38 5.09 -0.72
N SER A 394 25.64 5.04 -0.28
CA SER A 394 26.81 5.18 -1.15
C SER A 394 27.16 3.91 -1.93
N SER A 395 26.82 2.72 -1.40
CA SER A 395 27.15 1.43 -2.04
C SER A 395 26.03 0.40 -1.85
N PRO A 396 25.33 0.00 -2.93
CA PRO A 396 24.37 -1.10 -2.89
C PRO A 396 24.96 -2.44 -2.45
N GLU A 397 26.26 -2.66 -2.65
CA GLU A 397 26.94 -3.88 -2.19
C GLU A 397 27.09 -3.91 -0.67
N GLU A 398 27.44 -2.79 -0.04
CA GLU A 398 27.58 -2.72 1.42
C GLU A 398 26.26 -3.01 2.13
N MET A 399 25.14 -2.53 1.56
CA MET A 399 23.80 -2.80 2.09
C MET A 399 23.50 -4.31 2.21
N ARG A 400 24.07 -5.16 1.35
CA ARG A 400 23.86 -6.63 1.37
C ARG A 400 24.48 -7.32 2.58
N PHE A 401 25.50 -6.71 3.19
CA PHE A 401 26.20 -7.26 4.36
C PHE A 401 25.71 -6.71 5.69
N GLN A 402 24.77 -5.76 5.65
CA GLN A 402 24.19 -5.13 6.81
C GLN A 402 22.89 -5.83 7.24
N ASP A 403 22.62 -5.82 8.54
CA ASP A 403 21.44 -6.49 9.10
C ASP A 403 20.21 -5.56 9.08
N TRP A 404 19.34 -5.71 8.08
CA TRP A 404 18.10 -4.94 7.95
C TRP A 404 16.86 -5.72 8.40
N SER A 405 17.03 -6.95 8.92
CA SER A 405 15.94 -7.91 9.10
C SER A 405 14.81 -7.41 10.00
N ALA A 406 15.16 -6.82 11.15
CA ALA A 406 14.18 -6.23 12.06
C ALA A 406 13.46 -5.03 11.43
N LEU A 407 14.16 -4.17 10.69
CA LEU A 407 13.51 -3.07 9.96
C LEU A 407 12.60 -3.58 8.85
N ASP A 408 12.97 -4.63 8.11
CA ASP A 408 12.10 -5.24 7.11
C ASP A 408 10.81 -5.77 7.78
N LEU A 409 10.92 -6.42 8.95
CA LEU A 409 9.77 -6.86 9.75
C LEU A 409 8.89 -5.69 10.22
N LEU A 410 9.51 -4.56 10.62
CA LEU A 410 8.77 -3.36 10.99
C LEU A 410 8.02 -2.74 9.80
N LEU A 411 8.66 -2.68 8.63
CA LEU A 411 8.04 -2.17 7.41
C LEU A 411 6.86 -3.06 6.97
N ASP A 412 7.02 -4.37 7.02
CA ASP A 412 5.96 -5.33 6.69
C ASP A 412 4.78 -5.24 7.69
N HIS A 413 5.07 -4.99 8.98
CA HIS A 413 4.03 -4.70 9.98
C HIS A 413 3.27 -3.41 9.66
N ILE A 414 3.99 -2.33 9.33
CA ILE A 414 3.39 -1.03 9.00
C ILE A 414 2.50 -1.15 7.75
N THR A 415 3.02 -1.72 6.65
CA THR A 415 2.25 -1.86 5.41
C THR A 415 1.05 -2.78 5.61
N GLY A 416 1.22 -3.91 6.30
CA GLY A 416 0.13 -4.82 6.63
C GLY A 416 -0.98 -4.19 7.45
N MET A 417 -0.64 -3.32 8.41
CA MET A 417 -1.62 -2.55 9.19
C MET A 417 -2.33 -1.51 8.32
N LEU A 418 -1.57 -0.72 7.53
CA LEU A 418 -2.13 0.29 6.64
C LEU A 418 -3.14 -0.28 5.63
N THR A 419 -2.88 -1.46 5.07
CA THR A 419 -3.79 -2.17 4.16
C THR A 419 -5.12 -2.57 4.82
N ARG A 420 -5.15 -2.74 6.16
CA ARG A 420 -6.36 -3.08 6.93
C ARG A 420 -7.09 -1.86 7.47
N THR A 421 -6.43 -0.71 7.58
CA THR A 421 -7.03 0.56 8.02
C THR A 421 -8.09 1.05 7.05
N GLY A 422 -9.21 1.57 7.55
CA GLY A 422 -10.32 2.07 6.73
C GLY A 422 -11.33 0.99 6.32
N ARG A 423 -11.14 -0.26 6.74
CA ARG A 423 -12.15 -1.33 6.62
C ARG A 423 -13.30 -1.07 7.58
N SER A 424 -14.20 -0.16 7.25
CA SER A 424 -15.55 -0.21 7.80
C SER A 424 -16.35 -1.18 6.94
N GLY A 425 -16.80 -2.28 7.54
CA GLY A 425 -17.85 -3.09 6.95
C GLY A 425 -19.04 -2.18 6.65
N ARG A 426 -19.36 -2.03 5.36
CA ARG A 426 -20.74 -1.80 4.99
C ARG A 426 -21.44 -3.12 5.34
N GLY A 427 -22.01 -3.15 6.54
CA GLY A 427 -22.85 -4.24 7.01
C GLY A 427 -24.16 -4.28 6.26
#